data_AF-M7Y1J2-F1
#
_entry.id   AF-M7Y1J2-F1
#
_cell.length_a   1.000
_cell.length_b   1.000
_cell.length_c   1.000
_cell.angle_alpha   90.00
_cell.angle_beta   90.00
_cell.angle_gamma   90.00
#
_symmetry.space_group_name_H-M   'P 1'
#
loop_
_entity.id
_entity.type
_entity.pdbx_description
1 polymer ?
#
loop_
_entity_poly.entity_id
_entity_poly.type
_entity_poly.pdbx_seq_one_letter_code
_entity_poly.pdbx_strand_id
1 'polypeptide(L)' 'MFLNKAGCKEIRRNGGHIIFSKKELTRPIVVQSHIDPVPEFIIKNALRALGLTKKDFFEILFNQ' A
#
# COMPACT_ATOMS: atom_id res chain seq x y z
N MET A 1 5.01 2.10 -7.14
CA MET A 1 4.51 1.41 -5.93
C MET A 1 2.99 1.27 -6.00
N PHE A 2 2.44 0.09 -5.69
CA PHE A 2 0.99 -0.23 -5.75
C PHE A 2 0.10 0.76 -4.99
N LEU A 3 0.49 1.15 -3.77
CA LEU A 3 -0.33 2.02 -2.90
C LEU A 3 -0.66 3.38 -3.55
N ASN A 4 0.28 3.96 -4.29
CA ASN A 4 0.04 5.21 -5.02
C ASN A 4 -1.00 5.02 -6.13
N LYS A 5 -0.93 3.90 -6.87
CA LYS A 5 -1.92 3.58 -7.92
C LYS A 5 -3.29 3.25 -7.34
N ALA A 6 -3.35 2.67 -6.13
CA ALA A 6 -4.58 2.43 -5.39
C ALA A 6 -5.19 3.72 -4.76
N GLY A 7 -4.58 4.88 -4.99
CA GLY A 7 -5.07 6.18 -4.50
C GLY A 7 -4.68 6.49 -3.05
N CYS A 8 -3.79 5.72 -2.44
CA CYS A 8 -3.18 6.09 -1.16
C CYS A 8 -2.13 7.19 -1.40
N LYS A 9 -2.02 8.11 -0.44
CA LYS A 9 -1.00 9.17 -0.43
C LYS A 9 0.00 8.89 0.67
N GLU A 10 1.27 9.11 0.37
CA GLU A 10 2.32 9.17 1.40
C GLU A 10 2.06 10.39 2.29
N ILE A 11 1.88 10.17 3.59
CA ILE A 11 1.64 11.23 4.58
C ILE A 11 2.85 11.49 5.47
N ARG A 12 3.78 10.52 5.57
CA ARG A 12 4.98 10.64 6.40
C ARG A 12 6.05 9.66 5.94
N ARG A 13 7.31 10.07 6.03
CA ARG A 13 8.50 9.22 5.87
C ARG A 13 9.48 9.52 6.99
N ASN A 14 9.89 8.51 7.75
CA ASN A 14 10.88 8.66 8.82
C ASN A 14 11.56 7.33 9.14
N GLY A 15 12.87 7.34 9.40
CA GLY A 15 13.59 6.20 9.97
C GLY A 15 13.38 4.87 9.24
N GLY A 16 13.41 4.88 7.91
CA GLY A 16 13.22 3.66 7.11
C GLY A 16 11.77 3.19 6.98
N HIS A 17 10.80 3.97 7.44
CA HIS A 17 9.37 3.69 7.32
C HIS A 17 8.66 4.79 6.51
N ILE A 18 7.72 4.36 5.66
CA ILE A 18 6.80 5.24 4.92
C ILE A 18 5.38 4.90 5.36
N ILE A 19 4.60 5.94 5.61
CA ILE A 19 3.20 5.84 6.03
C ILE A 19 2.32 6.34 4.89
N PHE A 20 1.41 5.47 4.45
CA PHE A 20 0.40 5.76 3.45
C PHE A 20 -0.98 5.87 4.08
N SER A 21 -1.80 6.80 3.60
CA SER A 21 -3.18 6.96 4.03
C SER A 21 -4.10 7.29 2.85
N LYS A 22 -5.38 6.96 3.01
CA LYS A 22 -6.47 7.28 2.08
C LYS A 22 -7.64 7.74 2.94
N LYS A 23 -8.48 8.66 2.43
CA LYS A 23 -9.63 9.21 3.19
C LYS A 23 -10.55 8.13 3.77
N GLU A 24 -10.66 6.99 3.08
CA GLU A 24 -11.52 5.86 3.44
C GLU A 24 -10.85 4.87 4.40
N LEU A 25 -9.54 4.99 4.64
CA LEU A 25 -8.81 4.11 5.54
C LEU A 25 -8.93 4.62 6.99
N THR A 26 -9.41 3.75 7.88
CA THR A 26 -9.45 4.02 9.32
C THR A 26 -8.07 3.94 9.97
N ARG A 27 -7.16 3.16 9.37
CA ARG A 27 -5.77 3.00 9.83
C ARG A 27 -4.82 3.19 8.65
N PRO A 28 -3.71 3.95 8.83
CA PRO A 28 -2.73 4.11 7.77
C PRO A 28 -1.96 2.80 7.54
N ILE A 29 -1.46 2.64 6.32
CA ILE A 29 -0.63 1.51 5.89
C ILE A 29 0.83 1.91 6.08
N VAL A 30 1.58 1.13 6.84
CA VAL A 30 3.01 1.34 7.06
C VAL A 30 3.81 0.34 6.25
N VAL A 31 4.78 0.84 5.49
CA VAL A 31 5.75 0.04 4.73
C VAL A 31 7.16 0.46 5.11
N GLN A 32 8.11 -0.47 4.99
CA GLN A 32 9.52 -0.17 5.16
C GLN A 32 10.09 0.34 3.83
N SER A 33 10.77 1.49 3.83
CA SER A 33 11.33 2.12 2.63
C SER A 33 12.59 1.43 2.09
N HIS A 34 13.22 0.61 2.91
CA HIS A 34 14.50 -0.03 2.63
C HIS A 34 14.37 -1.53 2.34
N ILE A 35 13.14 -2.07 2.38
CA ILE A 35 12.85 -3.46 2.05
C ILE A 35 12.25 -3.50 0.65
N ASP A 36 13.01 -4.04 -0.29
CA ASP A 36 12.59 -4.27 -1.66
C ASP A 36 12.93 -5.72 -2.07
N PRO A 37 11.96 -6.53 -2.53
CA PRO A 37 10.54 -6.18 -2.68
C PRO A 37 9.81 -6.05 -1.33
N VAL A 38 8.77 -5.22 -1.30
CA VAL A 38 7.90 -5.08 -0.11
C VAL A 38 7.35 -6.46 0.29
N PRO A 39 7.43 -6.87 1.57
CA PRO A 39 6.99 -8.20 1.99
C PRO A 39 5.52 -8.47 1.68
N GLU A 40 5.22 -9.70 1.26
CA GLU A 40 3.87 -10.09 0.80
C GLU A 40 2.78 -9.83 1.85
N PHE A 41 3.06 -10.07 3.14
CA PHE A 41 2.09 -9.86 4.20
C PHE A 41 1.68 -8.39 4.37
N ILE A 42 2.60 -7.45 4.08
CA ILE A 42 2.28 -6.00 4.09
C ILE A 42 1.31 -5.68 2.96
N ILE A 43 1.54 -6.25 1.78
CA ILE A 43 0.62 -6.09 0.64
C ILE A 43 -0.74 -6.72 0.94
N LYS A 44 -0.78 -7.93 1.50
CA LYS A 44 -2.03 -8.60 1.91
C LYS A 44 -2.81 -7.76 2.93
N ASN A 45 -2.13 -7.17 3.91
CA ASN A 45 -2.76 -6.27 4.88
C ASN A 45 -3.30 -5.00 4.24
N ALA A 46 -2.54 -4.40 3.31
CA ALA A 46 -2.99 -3.24 2.55
C ALA A 46 -4.24 -3.55 1.72
N LEU A 47 -4.28 -4.68 1.02
CA LEU A 47 -5.44 -5.11 0.25
C LEU A 47 -6.67 -5.28 1.14
N ARG A 48 -6.53 -5.95 2.28
CA ARG A 48 -7.62 -6.12 3.25
C ARG A 48 -8.11 -4.77 3.78
N ALA A 49 -7.21 -3.84 4.08
CA ALA A 49 -7.57 -2.51 4.56
C ALA A 49 -8.31 -1.68 3.49
N LEU A 50 -7.93 -1.86 2.23
CA LEU A 50 -8.54 -1.19 1.07
C LEU A 50 -9.80 -1.89 0.54
N GLY A 51 -10.17 -3.06 1.09
CA GLY A 51 -11.27 -3.87 0.57
C GLY A 51 -11.00 -4.45 -0.83
N LEU A 52 -9.74 -4.60 -1.21
CA LEU A 52 -9.32 -5.07 -2.54
C LEU A 52 -8.99 -6.57 -2.50
N THR A 53 -9.20 -7.22 -3.64
CA THR A 53 -8.82 -8.62 -3.86
C THR A 53 -7.43 -8.72 -4.47
N LYS A 54 -6.90 -9.96 -4.54
CA LYS A 54 -5.67 -10.25 -5.29
C LYS A 54 -5.83 -9.91 -6.78
N LYS A 55 -7.02 -10.05 -7.37
CA LYS A 55 -7.27 -9.69 -8.76
C LYS A 55 -7.10 -8.19 -8.98
N ASP A 56 -7.70 -7.38 -8.10
CA ASP A 56 -7.58 -5.92 -8.13
C ASP A 56 -6.12 -5.46 -8.01
N PHE A 57 -5.32 -6.14 -7.19
CA PHE A 57 -3.88 -5.87 -7.07
C PHE A 57 -3.16 -5.97 -8.42
N PHE A 58 -3.39 -7.05 -9.16
CA PHE A 58 -2.78 -7.24 -10.49
C PHE A 58 -3.37 -6.26 -11.51
N GLU A 59 -4.67 -5.99 -11.49
CA GLU A 59 -5.30 -5.02 -12.38
C GLU A 59 -4.71 -3.61 -12.16
N ILE A 60 -4.56 -3.16 -10.92
CA ILE A 60 -3.96 -1.86 -10.58
C ILE A 60 -2.49 -1.78 -10.98
N LEU A 61 -1.73 -2.88 -10.88
CA LEU A 61 -0.32 -2.89 -11.22
C LEU A 61 -0.04 -2.93 -12.72
N PHE A 62 -0.76 -3.79 -13.45
CA PHE A 62 -0.42 -4.17 -14.83
C PHE A 62 -1.39 -3.63 -15.89
N ASN A 63 -2.65 -3.31 -15.55
CA ASN A 63 -3.63 -2.75 -16.49
C ASN A 63 -3.77 -1.24 -16.28
N GLN A 64 -2.78 -0.49 -16.77
CA GLN A 64 -2.87 0.98 -16.91
C GLN A 64 -3.06 1.37 -18.37
#